data_AF-A0A2J1DXN2-F1
#
_entry.id   AF-A0A2J1DXN2-F1
#
_cell.length_a   1.000
_cell.length_b   1.000
_cell.length_c   1.000
_cell.angle_alpha   90.00
_cell.angle_beta   90.00
_cell.angle_gamma   90.00
#
_symmetry.space_group_name_H-M   'P 1'
#
loop_
_entity.id
_entity.type
_entity.pdbx_description
1 polymer ?
#
loop_
_entity_poly.entity_id
_entity_poly.type
_entity_poly.pdbx_seq_one_letter_code
_entity_poly.pdbx_strand_id
1 'polypeptide(L)'
;PANCISKCDQLANGKRPCDILSGITDSMLFDRILKPGERSALFASSSSILEKYYGEHHVYFYYLKTSEEIARVELPAWTVHCAELLNLSHSLILEQCRLGHGYPVSLSEAHEQAVVSGQDRRIFNQLVEEMLTASQINPSNSAKSLSKKTRWV
;
A
#
# COMPACT_ATOMS: atom_id res chain seq x y z
N PRO A 1 17.48 1.04 -9.27
CA PRO A 1 16.52 1.41 -10.35
C PRO A 1 17.17 1.41 -11.73
N ALA A 2 16.45 1.01 -12.78
CA ALA A 2 16.95 1.07 -14.15
C ALA A 2 17.16 2.53 -14.57
N ASN A 3 18.40 2.88 -14.91
CA ASN A 3 18.78 4.26 -15.20
C ASN A 3 18.57 4.61 -16.68
N CYS A 4 17.34 4.37 -17.17
CA CYS A 4 16.99 4.48 -18.58
C CYS A 4 17.26 5.87 -19.16
N ILE A 5 17.07 6.92 -18.34
CA ILE A 5 17.29 8.32 -18.74
C ILE A 5 18.77 8.62 -19.00
N SER A 6 19.71 8.00 -18.26
CA SER A 6 21.14 8.28 -18.48
C SER A 6 21.85 7.27 -19.38
N LYS A 7 21.28 6.07 -19.57
CA LYS A 7 21.94 4.97 -20.32
C LYS A 7 21.25 4.61 -21.63
N CYS A 8 20.00 5.03 -21.83
CA CYS A 8 19.19 4.63 -22.98
C CYS A 8 18.28 5.77 -23.46
N ASP A 9 18.72 7.02 -23.30
CA ASP A 9 17.99 8.23 -23.73
C ASP A 9 17.65 8.24 -25.23
N GLN A 10 18.54 7.68 -26.05
CA GLN A 10 18.40 7.59 -27.50
C GLN A 10 17.56 6.40 -27.99
N LEU A 11 17.19 5.47 -27.09
CA LEU A 11 16.42 4.27 -27.43
C LEU A 11 14.96 4.43 -27.01
N ALA A 12 14.05 4.30 -27.98
CA ALA A 12 12.61 4.27 -27.73
C ALA A 12 12.23 3.11 -26.79
N ASN A 13 11.18 3.31 -25.98
CA ASN A 13 10.59 2.24 -25.18
C ASN A 13 10.18 1.08 -26.10
N GLY A 14 10.57 -0.15 -25.75
CA GLY A 14 10.37 -1.38 -26.53
C GLY A 14 11.56 -1.76 -27.43
N LYS A 15 12.59 -0.91 -27.57
CA LYS A 15 13.81 -1.20 -28.35
C LYS A 15 15.08 -1.32 -27.51
N ARG A 16 14.99 -1.17 -26.19
CA ARG A 16 16.14 -1.33 -25.29
C ARG A 16 16.41 -2.82 -25.09
N PRO A 17 17.69 -3.24 -24.97
CA PRO A 17 18.02 -4.63 -24.70
C PRO A 17 17.34 -5.20 -23.45
N CYS A 18 17.13 -4.35 -22.44
CA CYS A 18 16.46 -4.72 -21.19
C CYS A 18 14.93 -4.77 -21.29
N ASP A 19 14.31 -4.32 -22.39
CA ASP A 19 12.84 -4.35 -22.53
C ASP A 19 12.30 -5.78 -22.60
N ILE A 20 13.14 -6.77 -22.88
CA ILE A 20 12.81 -8.20 -22.77
C ILE A 20 12.40 -8.57 -21.33
N LEU A 21 12.94 -7.86 -20.33
CA LEU A 21 12.62 -8.05 -18.92
C LEU A 21 11.44 -7.15 -18.48
N SER A 22 10.89 -6.33 -19.38
CA SER A 22 9.74 -5.48 -19.08
C SER A 22 8.55 -6.35 -18.68
N GLY A 23 8.00 -6.08 -17.50
CA GLY A 23 6.89 -6.85 -16.92
C GLY A 23 7.31 -7.86 -15.85
N ILE A 24 8.62 -8.16 -15.70
CA ILE A 24 9.10 -8.93 -14.55
C ILE A 24 9.20 -7.99 -13.35
N THR A 25 8.45 -8.30 -12.29
CA THR A 25 8.50 -7.55 -11.03
C THR A 25 9.41 -8.24 -10.03
N ASP A 26 9.94 -7.48 -9.06
CA ASP A 26 10.72 -8.06 -7.95
C ASP A 26 9.90 -9.09 -7.17
N SER A 27 8.59 -8.89 -7.06
CA SER A 27 7.66 -9.86 -6.46
C SER A 27 7.72 -11.21 -7.20
N MET A 28 7.61 -11.20 -8.53
CA MET A 28 7.72 -12.43 -9.34
C MET A 28 9.09 -13.11 -9.25
N LEU A 29 10.15 -12.31 -9.11
CA LEU A 29 11.50 -12.84 -8.92
C LEU A 29 11.62 -13.58 -7.58
N PHE A 30 11.24 -12.92 -6.48
CA PHE A 30 11.35 -13.49 -5.15
C PHE A 30 10.34 -14.61 -4.90
N ASP A 31 9.21 -14.62 -5.60
CA ASP A 31 8.24 -15.72 -5.59
C ASP A 31 8.87 -17.07 -5.96
N ARG A 32 9.84 -17.04 -6.89
CA ARG A 32 10.57 -18.22 -7.36
C ARG A 32 11.78 -18.59 -6.51
N ILE A 33 12.36 -17.64 -5.78
CA ILE A 33 13.63 -17.81 -5.06
C ILE A 33 13.38 -18.18 -3.59
N LEU A 34 12.41 -17.53 -2.96
CA LEU A 34 12.15 -17.68 -1.53
C LEU A 34 11.17 -18.83 -1.26
N LYS A 35 11.43 -19.58 -0.20
CA LYS A 35 10.45 -20.54 0.36
C LYS A 35 9.47 -19.81 1.29
N PRO A 36 8.26 -20.36 1.53
CA PRO A 36 7.34 -19.80 2.51
C PRO A 36 8.00 -19.61 3.87
N GLY A 37 7.88 -18.40 4.44
CA GLY A 37 8.50 -17.99 5.69
C GLY A 37 9.88 -17.32 5.54
N GLU A 38 10.51 -17.41 4.37
CA GLU A 38 11.81 -16.79 4.11
C GLU A 38 11.66 -15.33 3.67
N ARG A 39 12.67 -14.53 4.02
CA ARG A 39 12.84 -13.17 3.51
C ARG A 39 14.09 -13.03 2.65
N SER A 40 14.05 -12.09 1.72
CA SER A 40 15.23 -11.66 0.97
C SER A 40 16.27 -10.97 1.87
N ALA A 41 17.41 -10.61 1.26
CA ALA A 41 18.30 -9.61 1.83
C ALA A 41 17.58 -8.27 2.03
N LEU A 42 18.18 -7.42 2.86
CA LEU A 42 17.74 -6.05 3.09
C LEU A 42 18.23 -5.13 1.97
N PHE A 43 17.35 -4.21 1.58
CA PHE A 43 17.61 -3.19 0.58
C PHE A 43 17.36 -1.80 1.17
N ALA A 44 18.12 -0.82 0.70
CA ALA A 44 17.91 0.59 1.03
C ALA A 44 17.00 1.24 -0.03
N SER A 45 16.05 2.06 0.41
CA SER A 45 15.14 2.73 -0.51
C SER A 45 15.83 3.92 -1.20
N SER A 46 16.01 3.81 -2.52
CA SER A 46 16.69 4.82 -3.34
C SER A 46 15.82 6.03 -3.74
N SER A 47 14.71 6.26 -3.04
CA SER A 47 13.84 7.41 -3.33
C SER A 47 14.54 8.71 -2.92
N SER A 48 14.69 9.64 -3.87
CA SER A 48 15.30 10.95 -3.64
C SER A 48 14.59 11.79 -2.57
N ILE A 49 13.29 11.54 -2.34
CA ILE A 49 12.52 12.16 -1.26
C ILE A 49 12.98 11.65 0.10
N LEU A 50 13.31 10.36 0.22
CA LEU A 50 13.80 9.79 1.47
C LEU A 50 15.22 10.25 1.78
N GLU A 51 16.10 10.31 0.78
CA GLU A 51 17.45 10.86 0.98
C GLU A 51 17.42 12.34 1.42
N LYS A 52 16.52 13.15 0.84
CA LYS A 52 16.48 14.59 1.10
C LYS A 52 15.79 14.96 2.42
N TYR A 53 14.78 14.21 2.84
CA TYR A 53 13.92 14.60 3.97
C TYR A 53 13.99 13.67 5.18
N TYR A 54 14.41 12.41 5.00
CA TYR A 54 14.38 11.43 6.09
C TYR A 54 15.74 11.23 6.77
N GLY A 55 16.87 11.55 6.14
CA GLY A 55 18.20 11.51 6.79
C GLY A 55 18.46 10.20 7.53
N GLU A 56 18.60 10.28 8.87
CA GLU A 56 18.79 9.12 9.77
C GLU A 56 17.57 8.17 9.83
N HIS A 57 16.39 8.62 9.42
CA HIS A 57 15.17 7.82 9.30
C HIS A 57 15.04 7.14 7.94
N HIS A 58 16.16 6.80 7.31
CA HIS A 58 16.16 6.10 6.04
C HIS A 58 15.32 4.82 6.11
N VAL A 59 14.56 4.56 5.04
CA VAL A 59 13.69 3.39 4.97
C VAL A 59 14.42 2.25 4.26
N TYR A 60 14.46 1.12 4.92
CA TYR A 60 14.93 -0.14 4.39
C TYR A 60 13.75 -1.05 4.11
N PHE A 61 13.95 -2.06 3.28
CA PHE A 61 12.91 -3.04 3.00
C PHE A 61 13.48 -4.41 2.68
N TYR A 62 12.64 -5.43 2.83
CA TYR A 62 12.89 -6.77 2.32
C TYR A 62 11.59 -7.35 1.73
N TYR A 63 11.74 -8.38 0.90
CA TYR A 63 10.63 -9.18 0.41
C TYR A 63 10.43 -10.40 1.31
N LEU A 64 9.19 -10.69 1.68
CA LEU A 64 8.78 -11.81 2.52
C LEU A 64 7.87 -12.72 1.70
N LYS A 65 8.18 -14.01 1.64
CA LYS A 65 7.28 -15.02 1.09
C LYS A 65 6.33 -15.49 2.18
N THR A 66 5.06 -15.10 2.09
CA THR A 66 3.98 -15.66 2.92
C THR A 66 3.50 -16.98 2.30
N SER A 67 2.45 -17.59 2.87
CA SER A 67 1.82 -18.77 2.25
C SER A 67 1.15 -18.45 0.92
N GLU A 68 0.69 -17.21 0.73
CA GLU A 68 -0.16 -16.81 -0.40
C GLU A 68 0.56 -15.88 -1.39
N GLU A 69 1.44 -15.00 -0.92
CA GLU A 69 2.02 -13.95 -1.75
C GLU A 69 3.46 -13.54 -1.35
N ILE A 70 4.04 -12.66 -2.15
CA ILE A 70 5.28 -11.95 -1.82
C ILE A 70 4.94 -10.54 -1.35
N ALA A 71 5.17 -10.29 -0.06
CA ALA A 71 4.97 -8.98 0.56
C ALA A 71 6.28 -8.18 0.59
N ARG A 72 6.20 -6.86 0.38
CA ARG A 72 7.31 -5.93 0.64
C ARG A 72 7.11 -5.32 2.03
N VAL A 73 8.03 -5.62 2.93
CA VAL A 73 8.02 -5.08 4.31
C VAL A 73 9.01 -3.93 4.37
N GLU A 74 8.54 -2.74 4.72
CA GLU A 74 9.37 -1.55 4.90
C GLU A 74 9.56 -1.24 6.38
N LEU A 75 10.78 -0.83 6.73
CA LEU A 75 11.24 -0.70 8.09
C LEU A 75 12.19 0.49 8.22
N PRO A 76 12.19 1.19 9.37
CA PRO A 76 13.12 2.29 9.61
C PRO A 76 14.53 1.78 9.92
N ALA A 77 15.55 2.57 9.60
CA ALA A 77 16.97 2.23 9.75
C ALA A 77 17.36 1.56 11.09
N TRP A 78 16.85 2.08 12.21
CA TRP A 78 17.18 1.57 13.55
C TRP A 78 16.76 0.12 13.79
N THR A 79 15.73 -0.38 13.09
CA THR A 79 15.37 -1.81 13.15
C THR A 79 16.39 -2.67 12.44
N VAL A 80 16.96 -2.18 11.33
CA VAL A 80 17.94 -2.92 10.52
C VAL A 80 19.29 -3.05 11.23
N HIS A 81 19.67 -2.05 12.02
CA HIS A 81 20.90 -2.08 12.79
C HIS A 81 20.83 -2.99 14.04
N CYS A 82 19.64 -3.49 14.39
CA CYS A 82 19.43 -4.39 15.52
C CYS A 82 18.83 -5.72 15.05
N ALA A 83 19.65 -6.77 14.99
CA ALA A 83 19.22 -8.09 14.52
C ALA A 83 18.04 -8.66 15.32
N GLU A 84 17.97 -8.37 16.62
CA GLU A 84 16.86 -8.79 17.49
C GLU A 84 15.53 -8.16 17.05
N LEU A 85 15.49 -6.84 16.86
CA LEU A 85 14.29 -6.13 16.42
C LEU A 85 13.86 -6.58 15.02
N LEU A 86 14.83 -6.75 14.11
CA LEU A 86 14.59 -7.21 12.75
C LEU A 86 14.04 -8.65 12.69
N ASN A 87 14.47 -9.53 13.60
CA ASN A 87 13.97 -10.91 13.68
C ASN A 87 12.62 -10.98 14.41
N LEU A 88 12.41 -10.10 15.39
CA LEU A 88 11.12 -9.95 16.06
C LEU A 88 10.06 -9.47 15.09
N SER A 89 10.32 -8.42 14.30
CA SER A 89 9.37 -7.91 13.31
C SER A 89 9.01 -8.98 12.28
N HIS A 90 10.01 -9.72 11.78
CA HIS A 90 9.81 -10.82 10.85
C HIS A 90 8.89 -11.90 11.43
N SER A 91 9.19 -12.37 12.65
CA SER A 91 8.41 -13.42 13.32
C SER A 91 6.98 -12.97 13.60
N LEU A 92 6.78 -11.73 14.06
CA LEU A 92 5.45 -11.18 14.33
C LEU A 92 4.60 -11.06 13.06
N ILE A 93 5.18 -10.60 11.95
CA ILE A 93 4.48 -10.51 10.67
C ILE A 93 4.07 -11.91 10.20
N LEU A 94 4.97 -12.89 10.27
CA LEU A 94 4.64 -14.27 9.90
C LEU A 94 3.52 -14.85 10.75
N GLU A 95 3.53 -14.62 12.06
CA GLU A 95 2.48 -15.09 12.94
C GLU A 95 1.13 -14.42 12.63
N GLN A 96 1.12 -13.12 12.37
CA GLN A 96 -0.08 -12.41 11.92
C GLN A 96 -0.62 -12.97 10.60
N CYS A 97 0.24 -13.25 9.63
CA CYS A 97 -0.17 -13.88 8.38
C CYS A 97 -0.70 -15.30 8.62
N ARG A 98 -0.06 -16.09 9.49
CA ARG A 98 -0.51 -17.45 9.82
C ARG A 98 -1.91 -17.44 10.43
N LEU A 99 -2.19 -16.51 11.33
CA LEU A 99 -3.51 -16.34 11.96
C LEU A 99 -4.57 -15.82 10.98
N GLY A 100 -4.16 -14.98 10.01
CA GLY A 100 -5.04 -14.37 9.01
C GLY A 100 -5.02 -15.06 7.65
N HIS A 101 -4.70 -16.35 7.59
CA HIS A 101 -4.73 -17.18 6.37
C HIS A 101 -3.92 -16.61 5.19
N GLY A 102 -2.70 -16.14 5.48
CA GLY A 102 -1.76 -15.61 4.50
C GLY A 102 -1.61 -14.09 4.51
N TYR A 103 -2.54 -13.38 5.14
CA TYR A 103 -2.52 -11.92 5.26
C TYR A 103 -2.58 -11.48 6.74
N PRO A 104 -1.89 -10.40 7.15
CA PRO A 104 -1.88 -10.00 8.57
C PRO A 104 -3.28 -9.66 9.10
N VAL A 105 -3.72 -10.33 10.18
CA VAL A 105 -5.02 -10.07 10.83
C VAL A 105 -5.19 -8.59 11.16
N SER A 106 -4.17 -7.96 11.75
CA SER A 106 -4.20 -6.53 12.09
C SER A 106 -4.47 -5.61 10.89
N LEU A 107 -3.97 -5.95 9.69
CA LEU A 107 -4.24 -5.18 8.49
C LEU A 107 -5.65 -5.45 7.95
N SER A 108 -6.13 -6.70 8.02
CA SER A 108 -7.52 -7.04 7.65
C SER A 108 -8.52 -6.28 8.52
N GLU A 109 -8.35 -6.32 9.83
CA GLU A 109 -9.19 -5.61 10.79
C GLU A 109 -9.15 -4.10 10.54
N ALA A 110 -7.96 -3.52 10.34
CA ALA A 110 -7.84 -2.10 10.03
C ALA A 110 -8.56 -1.73 8.73
N HIS A 111 -8.49 -2.58 7.69
CA HIS A 111 -9.23 -2.38 6.45
C HIS A 111 -10.73 -2.37 6.69
N GLU A 112 -11.25 -3.37 7.40
CA GLU A 112 -12.68 -3.49 7.73
C GLU A 112 -13.20 -2.29 8.54
N GLN A 113 -12.46 -1.86 9.56
CA GLN A 113 -12.83 -0.71 10.39
C GLN A 113 -12.77 0.63 9.64
N ALA A 114 -11.90 0.74 8.63
CA ALA A 114 -11.78 1.95 7.82
C ALA A 114 -12.84 2.06 6.70
N VAL A 115 -13.65 1.02 6.47
CA VAL A 115 -14.68 1.05 5.41
C VAL A 115 -15.79 2.02 5.79
N VAL A 116 -15.87 3.13 5.06
CA VAL A 116 -17.03 4.05 5.13
C VAL A 116 -18.12 3.55 4.19
N SER A 117 -19.12 2.86 4.75
CA SER A 117 -20.19 2.22 3.98
C SER A 117 -21.13 3.23 3.33
N GLY A 118 -21.94 2.75 2.39
CA GLY A 118 -23.00 3.57 1.77
C GLY A 118 -24.05 4.04 2.78
N GLN A 119 -24.29 3.28 3.85
CA GLN A 119 -25.20 3.68 4.93
C GLN A 119 -24.58 4.78 5.79
N ASP A 120 -23.30 4.67 6.14
CA ASP A 120 -22.59 5.68 6.93
C ASP A 120 -22.59 7.03 6.22
N ARG A 121 -22.35 7.03 4.90
CA ARG A 121 -22.44 8.24 4.07
C ARG A 121 -23.83 8.86 4.08
N ARG A 122 -24.90 8.04 4.07
CA ARG A 122 -26.28 8.54 4.12
C ARG A 122 -26.59 9.16 5.47
N ILE A 123 -26.24 8.48 6.57
CA ILE A 123 -26.42 8.99 7.93
C ILE A 123 -25.65 10.29 8.11
N PHE A 124 -24.39 10.33 7.69
CA PHE A 124 -23.57 11.54 7.76
C PHE A 124 -24.24 12.71 7.01
N ASN A 125 -24.68 12.48 5.77
CA ASN A 125 -25.37 13.53 5.01
C ASN A 125 -26.67 13.98 5.69
N GLN A 126 -27.44 13.07 6.26
CA GLN A 126 -28.65 13.41 7.00
C GLN A 126 -28.32 14.27 8.23
N LEU A 127 -27.32 13.91 9.02
CA LEU A 127 -26.88 14.71 10.18
C LEU A 127 -26.41 16.11 9.76
N VAL A 128 -25.71 16.23 8.64
CA VAL A 128 -25.31 17.52 8.08
C VAL A 128 -26.54 18.34 7.66
N GLU A 129 -27.51 17.73 6.97
CA GLU A 129 -28.76 18.40 6.57
C GLU A 129 -29.57 18.87 7.80
N GLU A 130 -29.66 18.05 8.85
CA GLU A 130 -30.32 18.40 10.12
C GLU A 130 -29.64 19.58 10.82
N MET A 131 -28.30 19.59 10.92
CA MET A 131 -27.54 20.69 11.53
C MET A 131 -27.67 22.01 10.75
N LEU A 132 -27.65 21.93 9.41
CA LEU A 132 -27.83 23.11 8.55
C LEU A 132 -29.25 23.68 8.70
N THR A 133 -30.25 22.81 8.71
CA THR A 133 -31.66 23.21 8.91
C THR A 133 -31.85 23.85 10.28
N ALA A 134 -31.26 23.29 11.35
CA ALA A 134 -31.28 23.87 12.69
C ALA A 134 -30.60 25.25 12.74
N SER A 135 -29.61 25.48 11.88
CA SER A 135 -28.89 26.76 11.74
C SER A 135 -29.56 27.73 10.75
N GLN A 136 -30.78 27.44 10.26
CA GLN A 136 -31.50 28.19 9.24
C GLN A 136 -30.76 28.35 7.90
N ILE A 137 -29.81 27.46 7.61
CA ILE A 137 -29.12 27.39 6.33
C ILE A 137 -29.84 26.34 5.48
N ASN A 138 -30.46 26.73 4.37
CA ASN A 138 -31.13 25.79 3.49
C ASN A 138 -30.11 24.94 2.72
N PRO A 139 -30.02 23.62 2.93
CA PRO A 139 -29.14 22.76 2.14
C PRO A 139 -29.72 22.61 0.73
N SER A 140 -29.13 23.29 -0.26
CA SER A 140 -29.52 23.14 -1.66
C SER A 140 -28.96 21.82 -2.21
N ASN A 141 -29.80 20.80 -2.32
CA ASN A 141 -29.46 19.56 -3.02
C ASN A 141 -29.43 19.81 -4.55
N SER A 142 -28.36 19.41 -5.24
CA SER A 142 -28.26 19.66 -6.69
C SER A 142 -29.30 18.85 -7.49
N ALA A 143 -29.81 19.42 -8.58
CA ALA A 143 -30.73 18.73 -9.50
C ALA A 143 -30.22 17.37 -10.01
N LYS A 144 -28.88 17.17 -10.03
CA LYS A 144 -28.23 15.92 -10.46
C LYS A 144 -28.31 14.80 -9.41
N SER A 145 -28.34 15.12 -8.11
CA SER A 145 -28.53 14.11 -7.05
C SER A 145 -29.99 13.68 -6.95
N LEU A 146 -30.93 14.62 -7.17
CA LEU A 146 -32.36 14.34 -7.30
C LEU A 146 -32.66 13.38 -8.47
N SER A 147 -32.15 13.67 -9.67
CA SER A 147 -32.34 12.82 -10.86
C SER A 147 -31.84 11.38 -10.70
N LYS A 148 -30.78 11.15 -9.91
CA LYS A 148 -30.28 9.80 -9.61
C LYS A 148 -31.17 9.04 -8.62
N LYS A 149 -31.90 9.73 -7.75
CA LYS A 149 -32.86 9.14 -6.81
C LYS A 149 -34.22 8.84 -7.48
N THR A 150 -34.64 9.63 -8.48
CA THR A 150 -35.90 9.44 -9.23
C THR A 150 -35.78 8.58 -10.48
N ARG A 151 -34.70 7.79 -10.63
CA ARG A 151 -34.63 6.83 -11.74
C ARG A 151 -35.69 5.75 -11.47
N TRP A 152 -36.76 5.74 -12.28
CA TRP A 152 -38.03 5.00 -12.19
C TRP A 152 -39.20 5.77 -11.54
N VAL A 153 -39.67 6.80 -12.25
CA VAL A 153 -41.09 6.93 -12.60
C VAL A 153 -41.18 6.86 -14.12
#